data_AF-A0A522N2K2-F1
#
_entry.id   AF-A0A522N2K2-F1
#
_cell.length_a   1.000
_cell.length_b   1.000
_cell.length_c   1.000
_cell.angle_alpha   90.00
_cell.angle_beta   90.00
_cell.angle_gamma   90.00
#
_symmetry.space_group_name_H-M   'P 1'
#
loop_
_entity.id
_entity.type
_entity.pdbx_description
1 polymer ?
#
loop_
_entity_poly.entity_id
_entity_poly.type
_entity_poly.pdbx_seq_one_letter_code
_entity_poly.pdbx_strand_id
1 'polypeptide(L)'
;MLPIVQLVVDGRLVQSTQPPRIIAGSVFVPFDDLRFVAQRVWFRADDRSVTVQRADRQIVLFVGQRQAWINGRLAAVARPPLYLAGELYVPLAVCARALAAHVTYQSAGKTLAVTLPPLQLQHFTPPPTPFAMPVRSPAPASPAPSFTPVAPATPTHGAAGTLLPQPRRTPLEFAPSWP
;
A
#
# COMPACT_ATOMS: atom_id res chain seq x y z
N MET A 1 -33.21 -24.06 7.31
CA MET A 1 -32.51 -23.67 6.05
C MET A 1 -31.80 -22.36 6.28
N LEU A 2 -30.55 -22.21 5.82
CA LEU A 2 -29.89 -20.89 5.85
C LEU A 2 -30.47 -20.01 4.74
N PRO A 3 -30.67 -18.70 4.97
CA PRO A 3 -31.12 -17.79 3.93
C PRO A 3 -30.05 -17.67 2.84
N ILE A 4 -30.45 -17.86 1.58
CA ILE A 4 -29.60 -17.59 0.42
C ILE A 4 -29.74 -16.13 -0.01
N VAL A 5 -28.67 -15.61 -0.61
CA VAL A 5 -28.58 -14.22 -1.06
C VAL A 5 -27.94 -14.17 -2.44
N GLN A 6 -28.44 -13.31 -3.32
CA GLN A 6 -27.84 -13.06 -4.63
C GLN A 6 -26.68 -12.07 -4.49
N LEU A 7 -25.52 -12.39 -5.07
CA LEU A 7 -24.37 -11.50 -5.09
C LEU A 7 -24.38 -10.66 -6.36
N VAL A 8 -24.33 -9.34 -6.20
CA VAL A 8 -24.19 -8.37 -7.30
C VAL A 8 -22.89 -7.60 -7.07
N VAL A 9 -21.97 -7.63 -8.02
CA VAL A 9 -20.69 -6.91 -7.95
C VAL A 9 -20.67 -5.86 -9.04
N ASP A 10 -20.56 -4.58 -8.66
CA ASP A 10 -20.51 -3.46 -9.60
C ASP A 10 -21.71 -3.44 -10.58
N GLY A 11 -22.90 -3.82 -10.09
CA GLY A 11 -24.12 -3.93 -10.90
C GLY A 11 -24.23 -5.22 -11.74
N ARG A 12 -23.23 -6.10 -11.73
CA ARG A 12 -23.30 -7.42 -12.38
C ARG A 12 -23.71 -8.51 -11.39
N LEU A 13 -24.76 -9.25 -11.73
CA LEU A 13 -25.16 -10.45 -10.98
C LEU A 13 -24.10 -11.54 -11.16
N VAL A 14 -23.56 -12.03 -10.04
CA VAL A 14 -22.63 -13.15 -10.02
C VAL A 14 -23.43 -14.45 -9.94
N GLN A 15 -23.21 -15.34 -10.91
CA GLN A 15 -23.79 -16.67 -10.90
C GLN A 15 -22.86 -17.63 -10.16
N SER A 16 -23.16 -17.85 -8.88
CA SER A 16 -22.42 -18.79 -8.03
C SER A 16 -23.00 -20.20 -8.18
N THR A 17 -22.15 -21.22 -8.28
CA THR A 17 -22.58 -22.63 -8.15
C THR A 17 -23.21 -22.88 -6.78
N GLN A 18 -22.60 -22.33 -5.73
CA GLN A 18 -23.17 -22.32 -4.39
C GLN A 18 -23.61 -20.91 -4.00
N PRO A 19 -24.89 -20.69 -3.63
CA PRO A 19 -25.33 -19.36 -3.30
C PRO A 19 -24.65 -18.84 -2.01
N PRO A 20 -24.34 -17.54 -1.93
CA PRO A 20 -24.03 -16.87 -0.68
C PRO A 20 -25.09 -17.13 0.39
N ARG A 21 -24.66 -17.29 1.64
CA ARG A 21 -25.54 -17.62 2.76
C ARG A 21 -25.42 -16.61 3.88
N ILE A 22 -26.54 -16.31 4.53
CA ILE A 22 -26.54 -15.52 5.77
C ILE A 22 -26.36 -16.46 6.95
N ILE A 23 -25.27 -16.29 7.69
CA ILE A 23 -25.00 -17.05 8.92
C ILE A 23 -24.91 -16.03 10.05
N ALA A 24 -25.80 -16.13 11.05
CA ALA A 24 -25.86 -15.24 12.21
C ALA A 24 -25.92 -13.73 11.87
N GLY A 25 -26.54 -13.34 10.76
CA GLY A 25 -26.62 -11.94 10.32
C GLY A 25 -25.38 -11.39 9.60
N SER A 26 -24.45 -12.25 9.16
CA SER A 26 -23.40 -11.85 8.20
C SER A 26 -23.45 -12.73 6.97
N VAL A 27 -23.13 -12.15 5.83
CA VAL A 27 -23.12 -12.87 4.57
C VAL A 27 -21.77 -13.55 4.35
N PHE A 28 -21.86 -14.85 4.13
CA PHE A 28 -20.77 -15.73 3.79
C PHE A 28 -20.87 -16.05 2.31
N VAL A 29 -19.78 -15.81 1.62
CA VAL A 29 -19.66 -16.02 0.17
C VAL A 29 -18.69 -17.18 -0.04
N PRO A 30 -18.94 -18.06 -1.01
CA PRO A 30 -17.99 -19.11 -1.34
C PRO A 30 -16.64 -18.51 -1.72
N PHE A 31 -15.56 -19.24 -1.42
CA PHE A 31 -14.21 -18.85 -1.82
C PHE A 31 -14.09 -18.68 -3.34
N ASP A 32 -14.85 -19.45 -4.12
CA ASP A 32 -14.88 -19.32 -5.57
C ASP A 32 -15.32 -17.91 -5.98
N ASP A 33 -16.45 -17.44 -5.47
CA ASP A 33 -17.05 -16.15 -5.79
C ASP A 33 -16.22 -14.93 -5.38
N LEU A 34 -15.29 -15.07 -4.44
CA LEU A 34 -14.38 -13.98 -4.08
C LEU A 34 -13.52 -13.51 -5.26
N ARG A 35 -13.31 -14.37 -6.27
CA ARG A 35 -12.59 -14.01 -7.51
C ARG A 35 -13.26 -12.90 -8.32
N PHE A 36 -14.56 -12.68 -8.14
CA PHE A 36 -15.27 -11.59 -8.81
C PHE A 36 -15.09 -10.25 -8.09
N VAL A 37 -14.72 -10.28 -6.81
CA VAL A 37 -14.58 -9.09 -5.94
C VAL A 37 -13.12 -8.65 -5.82
N ALA A 38 -12.18 -9.58 -5.95
CA ALA A 38 -10.75 -9.35 -5.80
C ALA A 38 -9.96 -9.71 -7.07
N GLN A 39 -8.78 -9.14 -7.23
CA GLN A 39 -7.93 -9.42 -8.40
C GLN A 39 -7.14 -10.72 -8.25
N ARG A 40 -6.75 -11.04 -7.01
CA ARG A 40 -5.96 -12.24 -6.70
C ARG A 40 -6.48 -12.86 -5.43
N VAL A 41 -6.77 -14.15 -5.50
CA VAL A 41 -7.30 -14.95 -4.40
C VAL A 41 -6.55 -16.26 -4.40
N TRP A 42 -5.96 -16.63 -3.27
CA TRP A 42 -5.36 -17.94 -3.10
C TRP A 42 -5.60 -18.47 -1.70
N PHE A 43 -5.66 -19.79 -1.61
CA PHE A 43 -5.76 -20.53 -0.36
C PHE A 43 -4.44 -21.26 -0.12
N ARG A 44 -3.92 -21.13 1.10
CA ARG A 44 -2.73 -21.81 1.59
C ARG A 44 -3.16 -22.90 2.56
N ALA A 45 -3.00 -24.15 2.16
CA ALA A 45 -3.42 -25.30 2.97
C ALA A 45 -2.56 -25.49 4.23
N ASP A 46 -1.27 -25.13 4.18
CA ASP A 46 -0.32 -25.32 5.28
C ASP A 46 -0.79 -24.67 6.58
N ASP A 47 -1.20 -23.40 6.50
CA ASP A 47 -1.64 -22.60 7.64
C ASP A 47 -3.15 -22.33 7.60
N ARG A 48 -3.86 -22.96 6.66
CA ARG A 48 -5.29 -22.73 6.35
C ARG A 48 -5.60 -21.24 6.22
N SER A 49 -4.77 -20.53 5.47
CA SER A 49 -4.88 -19.09 5.27
C SER A 49 -5.44 -18.76 3.88
N VAL A 50 -6.30 -17.76 3.85
CA VAL A 50 -6.99 -17.24 2.67
C VAL A 50 -6.42 -15.86 2.43
N THR A 51 -5.67 -15.68 1.35
CA THR A 51 -5.20 -14.35 0.97
C THR A 51 -6.05 -13.83 -0.16
N VAL A 52 -6.50 -12.58 0.00
CA VAL A 52 -7.28 -11.85 -0.98
C VAL A 52 -6.58 -10.52 -1.21
N GLN A 53 -6.27 -10.21 -2.46
CA GLN A 53 -5.58 -8.99 -2.84
C GLN A 53 -6.36 -8.26 -3.94
N ARG A 54 -6.46 -6.94 -3.81
CA ARG A 54 -7.05 -6.04 -4.80
C ARG A 54 -6.28 -4.72 -4.80
N ALA A 55 -5.70 -4.36 -5.95
CA ALA A 55 -4.81 -3.21 -6.06
C ALA A 55 -3.66 -3.28 -5.02
N ASP A 56 -3.43 -2.19 -4.29
CA ASP A 56 -2.45 -2.08 -3.21
C ASP A 56 -2.92 -2.74 -1.89
N ARG A 57 -4.16 -3.26 -1.84
CA ARG A 57 -4.75 -3.77 -0.60
C ARG A 57 -4.72 -5.28 -0.53
N GLN A 58 -4.32 -5.81 0.62
CA GLN A 58 -4.24 -7.24 0.87
C GLN A 58 -4.90 -7.59 2.21
N ILE A 59 -5.62 -8.69 2.24
CA ILE A 59 -6.11 -9.32 3.46
C ILE A 59 -5.69 -10.79 3.52
N VAL A 60 -5.23 -11.25 4.68
CA VAL A 60 -4.96 -12.66 4.99
C VAL A 60 -5.88 -13.06 6.13
N LEU A 61 -6.81 -13.97 5.89
CA LEU A 61 -7.69 -14.54 6.91
C LEU A 61 -7.25 -15.97 7.20
N PHE A 62 -7.41 -16.45 8.43
CA PHE A 62 -7.12 -17.85 8.76
C PHE A 62 -8.42 -18.56 9.09
N VAL A 63 -8.63 -19.76 8.53
CA VAL A 63 -9.87 -20.53 8.69
C VAL A 63 -10.04 -20.91 10.16
N GLY A 64 -11.20 -20.60 10.73
CA GLY A 64 -11.52 -20.83 12.14
C GLY A 64 -10.92 -19.82 13.13
N GLN A 65 -10.04 -18.91 12.70
CA GLN A 65 -9.37 -17.94 13.58
C GLN A 65 -9.96 -16.54 13.45
N ARG A 66 -10.18 -15.87 14.59
CA ARG A 66 -10.72 -14.51 14.63
C ARG A 66 -9.65 -13.44 14.38
N GLN A 67 -8.45 -13.83 13.97
CA GLN A 67 -7.36 -12.94 13.61
C GLN A 67 -7.24 -12.89 12.09
N ALA A 68 -6.98 -11.70 11.55
CA ALA A 68 -6.71 -11.50 10.14
C ALA A 68 -5.67 -10.39 9.96
N TRP A 69 -4.85 -10.49 8.93
CA TRP A 69 -3.94 -9.41 8.54
C TRP A 69 -4.63 -8.54 7.50
N ILE A 70 -4.85 -7.27 7.79
CA ILE A 70 -5.44 -6.28 6.89
C ILE A 70 -4.35 -5.27 6.54
N ASN A 71 -3.90 -5.25 5.29
CA ASN A 71 -2.82 -4.37 4.79
C ASN A 71 -1.57 -4.42 5.68
N GLY A 72 -1.15 -5.63 6.07
CA GLY A 72 0.02 -5.85 6.94
C GLY A 72 -0.21 -5.58 8.43
N ARG A 73 -1.42 -5.19 8.86
CA ARG A 73 -1.77 -4.97 10.27
C ARG A 73 -2.64 -6.09 10.79
N LEU A 74 -2.30 -6.63 11.96
CA LEU A 74 -3.14 -7.62 12.63
C LEU A 74 -4.43 -6.97 13.15
N ALA A 75 -5.57 -7.53 12.78
CA ALA A 75 -6.89 -7.06 13.17
C ALA A 75 -7.76 -8.24 13.62
N ALA A 76 -8.57 -8.02 14.65
CA ALA A 76 -9.58 -8.99 15.05
C ALA A 76 -10.81 -8.89 14.14
N VAL A 77 -11.27 -10.03 13.64
CA VAL A 77 -12.47 -10.16 12.83
C VAL A 77 -13.59 -10.76 13.66
N ALA A 78 -14.80 -10.24 13.47
CA ALA A 78 -15.97 -10.73 14.21
C ALA A 78 -16.22 -12.22 13.92
N ARG A 79 -16.02 -12.63 12.67
CA ARG A 79 -16.26 -14.01 12.21
C ARG A 79 -15.10 -14.49 11.34
N PRO A 80 -14.58 -15.70 11.61
CA PRO A 80 -13.58 -16.31 10.76
C PRO A 80 -14.22 -16.91 9.49
N PRO A 81 -13.41 -17.19 8.45
CA PRO A 81 -13.77 -18.13 7.41
C PRO A 81 -14.06 -19.51 8.00
N LEU A 82 -14.98 -20.26 7.40
CA LEU A 82 -15.39 -21.59 7.87
C LEU A 82 -15.67 -22.52 6.69
N TYR A 83 -15.46 -23.82 6.90
CA TYR A 83 -15.90 -24.83 5.96
C TYR A 83 -17.36 -25.19 6.22
N LEU A 84 -18.19 -25.17 5.18
CA LEU A 84 -19.58 -25.59 5.24
C LEU A 84 -19.84 -26.55 4.07
N ALA A 85 -20.24 -27.78 4.38
CA ALA A 85 -20.50 -28.82 3.39
C ALA A 85 -19.32 -29.06 2.40
N GLY A 86 -18.08 -28.97 2.88
CA GLY A 86 -16.87 -29.17 2.08
C GLY A 86 -16.40 -27.93 1.30
N GLU A 87 -17.21 -26.87 1.24
CA GLU A 87 -16.85 -25.61 0.59
C GLU A 87 -16.33 -24.60 1.62
N LEU A 88 -15.35 -23.80 1.24
CA LEU A 88 -14.85 -22.71 2.07
C LEU A 88 -15.73 -21.47 1.92
N TYR A 89 -16.28 -21.01 3.04
CA TYR A 89 -17.10 -19.80 3.11
C TYR A 89 -16.35 -18.69 3.83
N VAL A 90 -16.29 -17.53 3.18
CA VAL A 90 -15.56 -16.37 3.67
C VAL A 90 -16.54 -15.22 3.93
N PRO A 91 -16.45 -14.55 5.09
CA PRO A 91 -17.34 -13.44 5.42
C PRO A 91 -17.01 -12.22 4.55
N LEU A 92 -17.92 -11.90 3.63
CA LEU A 92 -17.71 -10.85 2.64
C LEU A 92 -17.54 -9.46 3.28
N ALA A 93 -18.20 -9.19 4.40
CA ALA A 93 -18.07 -7.92 5.11
C ALA A 93 -16.62 -7.64 5.56
N VAL A 94 -15.87 -8.68 5.90
CA VAL A 94 -14.46 -8.57 6.31
C VAL A 94 -13.60 -8.24 5.10
N CYS A 95 -13.78 -8.99 4.00
CA CYS A 95 -13.10 -8.71 2.73
C CYS A 95 -13.42 -7.29 2.24
N ALA A 96 -14.69 -6.89 2.24
CA ALA A 96 -15.10 -5.58 1.82
C ALA A 96 -14.46 -4.47 2.65
N ARG A 97 -14.46 -4.59 3.98
CA ARG A 97 -13.79 -3.63 4.87
C ARG A 97 -12.30 -3.50 4.53
N ALA A 98 -11.59 -4.61 4.34
CA ALA A 98 -10.16 -4.56 4.04
C ALA A 98 -9.86 -3.97 2.65
N LEU A 99 -10.73 -4.25 1.67
CA LEU A 99 -10.61 -3.77 0.30
C LEU A 99 -11.20 -2.35 0.09
N ALA A 100 -11.76 -1.74 1.14
CA ALA A 100 -12.72 -0.60 1.09
C ALA A 100 -13.80 -0.73 0.01
N ALA A 101 -14.28 -1.94 -0.22
CA ALA A 101 -15.54 -2.14 -0.92
C ALA A 101 -16.70 -1.71 -0.02
N HIS A 102 -17.69 -1.09 -0.63
CA HIS A 102 -18.96 -0.80 0.02
C HIS A 102 -19.89 -2.00 -0.19
N VAL A 103 -20.52 -2.49 0.89
CA VAL A 103 -21.47 -3.60 0.82
C VAL A 103 -22.81 -3.09 1.29
N THR A 104 -23.80 -3.23 0.41
CA THR A 104 -25.18 -2.87 0.68
C THR A 104 -26.03 -4.13 0.61
N TYR A 105 -26.66 -4.48 1.73
CA TYR A 105 -27.60 -5.59 1.79
C TYR A 105 -29.03 -5.07 1.63
N GLN A 106 -29.76 -5.63 0.66
CA GLN A 106 -31.13 -5.27 0.34
C GLN A 106 -32.06 -6.40 0.79
N SER A 107 -32.77 -6.18 1.90
CA SER A 107 -33.57 -7.22 2.57
C SER A 107 -34.80 -7.65 1.78
N ALA A 108 -35.34 -6.78 0.91
CA ALA A 108 -36.55 -7.08 0.12
C ALA A 108 -36.25 -8.06 -1.03
N GLY A 109 -35.08 -7.94 -1.66
CA GLY A 109 -34.63 -8.81 -2.75
C GLY A 109 -33.72 -9.96 -2.34
N LYS A 110 -33.30 -10.04 -1.07
CA LYS A 110 -32.18 -10.89 -0.62
C LYS A 110 -30.96 -10.70 -1.53
N THR A 111 -30.71 -9.46 -1.91
CA THR A 111 -29.63 -9.10 -2.83
C THR A 111 -28.54 -8.40 -2.04
N LEU A 112 -27.31 -8.87 -2.19
CA LEU A 112 -26.15 -8.20 -1.64
C LEU A 112 -25.39 -7.56 -2.79
N ALA A 113 -25.44 -6.24 -2.82
CA ALA A 113 -24.71 -5.41 -3.76
C ALA A 113 -23.35 -5.04 -3.16
N VAL A 114 -22.29 -5.33 -3.90
CA VAL A 114 -20.92 -4.93 -3.60
C VAL A 114 -20.53 -3.86 -4.60
N THR A 115 -20.27 -2.66 -4.11
CA THR A 115 -19.72 -1.56 -4.89
C THR A 115 -18.23 -1.48 -4.57
N LEU A 116 -17.40 -1.74 -5.56
CA LEU A 116 -15.96 -1.66 -5.41
C LEU A 116 -15.50 -0.21 -5.63
N PRO A 117 -14.52 0.31 -4.88
CA PRO A 117 -13.98 1.63 -5.18
C PRO A 117 -13.26 1.56 -6.54
N PRO A 118 -13.35 2.63 -7.35
CA PRO A 118 -12.62 2.70 -8.60
C PRO A 118 -11.14 2.46 -8.31
N LEU A 119 -10.51 1.59 -9.09
CA LEU A 119 -9.06 1.47 -9.08
C LEU A 119 -8.56 2.85 -9.48
N GLN A 120 -8.04 3.61 -8.52
CA GLN A 120 -7.36 4.89 -8.79
C GLN A 120 -6.12 4.55 -9.59
N LEU A 121 -6.29 4.36 -10.89
CA LEU A 121 -5.23 4.43 -11.88
C LEU A 121 -4.75 5.86 -11.74
N GLN A 122 -3.66 6.02 -10.99
CA GLN A 122 -3.04 7.27 -10.58
C GLN A 122 -3.66 8.45 -11.30
N HIS A 123 -4.42 9.28 -10.59
CA HIS A 123 -4.29 10.69 -10.90
C HIS A 123 -2.80 11.00 -10.76
N PHE A 124 -2.05 10.82 -11.85
CA PHE A 124 -0.96 11.68 -12.20
C PHE A 124 -1.66 13.01 -12.49
N THR A 125 -2.18 13.66 -11.45
CA THR A 125 -2.22 15.11 -11.49
C THR A 125 -0.73 15.43 -11.60
N PRO A 126 -0.23 15.97 -12.73
CA PRO A 126 1.05 16.65 -12.65
C PRO A 126 0.92 17.58 -11.45
N PRO A 127 1.92 17.65 -10.55
CA PRO A 127 1.88 18.63 -9.49
C PRO A 127 1.50 19.97 -10.13
N PRO A 128 0.53 20.73 -9.59
CA PRO A 128 0.19 22.02 -10.16
C PRO A 128 1.47 22.82 -10.18
N THR A 129 2.05 23.06 -11.35
CA THR A 129 3.36 23.68 -11.48
C THR A 129 3.30 25.05 -10.80
N PRO A 130 3.91 25.27 -9.62
CA PRO A 130 4.01 26.59 -9.06
C PRO A 130 5.31 27.18 -9.60
N PHE A 131 5.34 27.53 -10.88
CA PHE A 131 6.41 28.33 -11.45
C PHE A 131 5.85 29.37 -12.43
N ALA A 132 4.93 30.20 -11.93
CA ALA A 132 4.96 31.60 -12.32
C ALA A 132 6.18 32.23 -11.64
N MET A 133 7.36 32.11 -12.24
CA MET A 133 8.49 32.96 -11.88
C MET A 133 8.04 34.41 -12.10
N PRO A 134 8.26 35.34 -11.16
CA PRO A 134 8.26 36.75 -11.54
C PRO A 134 9.40 36.90 -12.55
N VAL A 135 9.08 36.97 -13.84
CA VAL A 135 10.03 37.52 -14.80
C VAL A 135 10.30 38.94 -14.29
N ARG A 136 11.46 39.14 -13.67
CA ARG A 136 11.96 40.48 -13.41
C ARG A 136 12.10 41.09 -14.79
N SER A 137 11.23 42.04 -15.14
CA SER A 137 11.50 42.97 -16.21
C SER A 137 12.69 43.83 -15.76
N PRO A 138 13.90 43.72 -16.35
CA PRO A 138 14.89 44.77 -16.15
C PRO A 138 14.42 45.98 -16.97
N ALA A 139 13.87 46.98 -16.28
CA ALA A 139 13.77 48.33 -16.81
C ALA A 139 15.18 48.87 -17.12
N PRO A 140 15.34 49.68 -18.17
CA PRO A 140 16.65 50.04 -18.73
C PRO A 140 17.45 51.01 -17.86
N ALA A 141 18.77 50.80 -17.89
CA ALA A 141 19.89 51.73 -17.70
C ALA A 141 19.71 52.93 -16.75
N SER A 142 20.51 52.95 -15.69
CA SER A 142 21.11 54.20 -15.20
C SER A 142 22.64 54.04 -15.15
N PRO A 143 23.40 55.00 -15.69
CA PRO A 143 24.83 54.89 -15.91
C PRO A 143 25.66 55.08 -14.63
N ALA A 144 26.88 54.52 -14.67
CA ALA A 144 27.93 54.66 -13.68
C ALA A 144 28.31 56.13 -13.39
N PRO A 145 28.82 56.41 -12.18
CA PRO A 145 30.20 56.87 -12.05
C PRO A 145 30.97 56.02 -11.02
N SER A 146 32.12 55.42 -11.33
CA SER A 146 33.45 56.02 -11.58
C SER A 146 34.28 56.22 -10.29
N PHE A 147 35.34 55.39 -10.23
CA PHE A 147 36.66 55.55 -9.57
C PHE A 147 36.76 55.73 -8.04
N THR A 148 37.48 54.83 -7.37
CA THR A 148 38.95 54.97 -7.22
C THR A 148 39.60 53.69 -6.65
N PRO A 149 40.82 53.36 -7.09
CA PRO A 149 41.65 52.28 -6.54
C PRO A 149 42.58 52.81 -5.43
N VAL A 150 42.88 51.99 -4.41
CA VAL A 150 44.14 52.11 -3.69
C VAL A 150 44.59 50.74 -3.18
N ALA A 151 45.84 50.43 -3.46
CA ALA A 151 46.51 49.14 -3.26
C ALA A 151 47.34 49.15 -1.93
N PRO A 152 48.33 48.28 -1.72
CA PRO A 152 48.37 47.31 -0.61
C PRO A 152 49.44 47.60 0.45
N ALA A 153 49.35 46.95 1.63
CA ALA A 153 50.48 46.78 2.53
C ALA A 153 50.40 45.47 3.34
N THR A 154 51.34 44.57 3.02
CA THR A 154 51.88 43.39 3.74
C THR A 154 52.66 43.82 5.00
N PRO A 155 53.46 42.98 5.71
CA PRO A 155 53.34 41.61 6.25
C PRO A 155 53.73 41.56 7.77
N THR A 156 54.07 40.38 8.33
CA THR A 156 54.93 40.10 9.55
C THR A 156 54.16 39.52 10.75
N HIS A 157 54.55 38.44 11.47
CA HIS A 157 55.41 37.25 11.31
C HIS A 157 55.25 36.43 12.62
N GLY A 158 55.39 35.09 12.56
CA GLY A 158 55.68 34.22 13.72
C GLY A 158 54.88 32.91 13.67
N ALA A 159 55.23 31.89 12.87
CA ALA A 159 56.29 30.89 13.09
C ALA A 159 56.23 30.27 14.50
N ALA A 160 56.16 28.95 14.73
CA ALA A 160 56.71 27.81 14.00
C ALA A 160 55.86 26.54 14.25
N GLY A 161 55.55 25.76 13.21
CA GLY A 161 56.20 24.45 12.96
C GLY A 161 55.19 23.32 13.22
N THR A 162 55.03 22.24 12.46
CA THR A 162 55.84 21.60 11.44
C THR A 162 54.97 20.51 10.80
N LEU A 163 54.90 20.50 9.46
CA LEU A 163 54.73 19.37 8.52
C LEU A 163 53.47 18.45 8.58
N LEU A 164 52.62 18.61 7.56
CA LEU A 164 51.97 17.53 6.78
C LEU A 164 53.00 16.46 6.30
N PRO A 165 52.65 15.23 5.86
CA PRO A 165 51.41 14.86 5.15
C PRO A 165 50.80 13.45 5.44
N GLN A 166 49.52 13.27 5.05
CA GLN A 166 48.88 11.96 4.79
C GLN A 166 49.47 11.30 3.50
N PRO A 167 48.98 10.16 2.95
CA PRO A 167 48.43 8.90 3.47
C PRO A 167 49.15 7.67 2.85
N ARG A 168 49.10 6.44 3.43
CA ARG A 168 49.26 5.21 2.62
C ARG A 168 48.47 4.00 3.15
N ARG A 169 47.85 3.37 2.16
CA ARG A 169 47.26 2.03 2.10
C ARG A 169 48.17 0.94 2.69
N THR A 170 47.53 0.03 3.42
CA THR A 170 47.78 -1.43 3.57
C THR A 170 49.18 -1.90 3.95
N PRO A 171 49.25 -2.90 4.84
CA PRO A 171 49.93 -4.13 4.41
C PRO A 171 48.97 -5.33 4.41
N LEU A 172 48.91 -6.05 3.28
CA LEU A 172 48.71 -7.50 3.31
C LEU A 172 49.80 -8.07 4.23
N GLU A 173 49.49 -9.09 5.04
CA GLU A 173 50.21 -10.38 5.00
C GLU A 173 49.62 -11.43 5.98
N PHE A 174 49.34 -12.60 5.41
CA PHE A 174 49.54 -13.97 5.91
C PHE A 174 48.95 -14.49 7.24
N ALA A 175 47.85 -15.25 7.09
CA ALA A 175 47.76 -16.72 7.27
C ALA A 175 48.09 -17.39 8.66
N PRO A 176 47.82 -18.71 8.86
CA PRO A 176 46.97 -19.23 9.95
C PRO A 176 47.72 -20.11 10.98
N SER A 177 47.14 -20.40 12.16
CA SER A 177 47.44 -21.63 12.93
C SER A 177 46.46 -21.86 14.10
N TRP A 178 46.04 -23.12 14.23
CA TRP A 178 45.26 -23.79 15.30
C TRP A 178 45.91 -23.66 16.71
N PRO A 179 45.17 -23.94 17.79
CA PRO A 179 44.98 -25.32 18.29
C PRO A 179 43.52 -25.77 18.44
#